data_AF-A0AAU6WIU6-F1
#
_entry.id   AF-A0AAU6WIU6-F1
#
_cell.length_a   1.000
_cell.length_b   1.000
_cell.length_c   1.000
_cell.angle_alpha   90.00
_cell.angle_beta   90.00
_cell.angle_gamma   90.00
#
_symmetry.space_group_name_H-M   'P 1'
#
loop_
_entity.id
_entity.type
_entity.pdbx_description
1 polymer ?
#
loop_
_entity_poly.entity_id
_entity_poly.type
_entity_poly.pdbx_seq_one_letter_code
_entity_poly.pdbx_strand_id
1 'polypeptide(L)'
;MKKAFIIIPLFLGGFLFSQKKPFKRPAKKTSTTVKLNYPEEFKKISDEIMTNGTAYENLGQLTKGIGPRFSGTPGYMKAVDWAEKN
;
A
#
# COMPACT_ATOMS: atom_id res chain seq x y z
N MET A 1 -25.87 7.81 -64.59
CA MET A 1 -25.75 8.33 -63.20
C MET A 1 -25.98 7.26 -62.12
N LYS A 2 -25.51 6.00 -62.29
CA LYS A 2 -25.69 4.92 -61.28
C LYS A 2 -24.40 4.54 -60.51
N LYS A 3 -23.21 4.91 -61.02
CA LYS A 3 -21.92 4.59 -60.39
C LYS A 3 -21.59 5.47 -59.18
N ALA A 4 -22.18 6.67 -59.09
CA ALA A 4 -21.96 7.59 -57.97
C ALA A 4 -22.55 7.08 -56.65
N PHE A 5 -23.68 6.36 -56.68
CA PHE A 5 -24.35 5.87 -55.48
C PHE A 5 -23.62 4.70 -54.78
N ILE A 6 -22.70 4.02 -55.46
CA ILE A 6 -21.89 2.93 -54.87
C ILE A 6 -20.68 3.49 -54.10
N ILE A 7 -20.20 4.69 -54.45
CA ILE A 7 -18.98 5.27 -53.86
C ILE A 7 -19.30 6.04 -52.56
N ILE A 8 -20.52 6.57 -52.43
CA ILE A 8 -20.98 7.32 -51.26
C ILE A 8 -20.87 6.53 -49.93
N PRO A 9 -21.28 5.25 -49.82
CA PRO A 9 -21.12 4.49 -48.57
C PRO A 9 -19.65 4.18 -48.25
N LEU A 10 -18.77 4.13 -49.26
CA LEU A 10 -17.34 3.84 -49.09
C LEU A 10 -16.57 5.03 -48.51
N PHE A 11 -17.04 6.26 -48.78
CA PHE A 11 -16.50 7.49 -48.16
C PHE A 11 -17.18 7.85 -46.83
N LEU A 12 -18.48 7.56 -46.64
CA LEU A 12 -19.19 7.88 -45.40
C LEU A 12 -18.89 6.90 -44.24
N GLY A 13 -18.47 5.66 -44.52
CA GLY A 13 -18.15 4.67 -43.49
C GLY A 13 -16.98 5.07 -42.57
N GLY A 14 -16.02 5.85 -43.07
CA GLY A 14 -14.88 6.33 -42.28
C GLY A 14 -15.24 7.44 -41.28
N PHE A 15 -16.29 8.22 -41.56
CA PHE A 15 -16.67 9.35 -40.71
C PHE A 15 -17.45 8.92 -39.46
N LEU A 16 -18.30 7.89 -39.58
CA LEU A 16 -19.10 7.38 -38.46
C LEU A 16 -18.31 6.47 -37.51
N PHE A 17 -17.21 5.86 -37.97
CA PHE A 17 -16.33 5.03 -37.13
C PHE A 17 -15.18 5.80 -36.46
N SER A 18 -15.01 7.09 -36.77
CA SER A 18 -14.02 7.98 -36.11
C SER A 18 -14.63 8.73 -34.91
N GLN A 19 -15.51 8.07 -34.14
CA GLN A 19 -15.87 8.58 -32.82
C GLN A 19 -14.67 8.37 -31.89
N LYS A 20 -13.84 9.41 -31.72
CA LYS A 20 -12.91 9.48 -30.58
C LYS A 20 -13.73 9.18 -29.35
N LYS A 21 -13.38 8.09 -28.63
CA LYS A 21 -14.02 7.69 -27.36
C LYS A 21 -14.28 8.96 -26.55
N PRO A 22 -15.49 9.17 -25.97
CA PRO A 22 -15.77 10.36 -25.18
C PRO A 22 -14.62 10.51 -24.19
N PHE A 23 -13.93 11.65 -24.24
CA PHE A 23 -12.85 11.97 -23.34
C PHE A 23 -13.43 11.85 -21.92
N LYS A 24 -13.24 10.68 -21.31
CA LYS A 24 -13.57 10.44 -19.92
C LYS A 24 -12.68 11.44 -19.20
N ARG A 25 -13.29 12.53 -18.71
CA ARG A 25 -12.60 13.48 -17.83
C ARG A 25 -11.88 12.61 -16.80
N PRO A 26 -10.55 12.76 -16.62
CA PRO A 26 -9.86 11.94 -15.64
C PRO A 26 -10.61 12.13 -14.33
N ALA A 27 -11.19 11.04 -13.80
CA ALA A 27 -11.76 11.04 -12.47
C ALA A 27 -10.71 11.71 -11.59
N LYS A 28 -11.10 12.76 -10.87
CA LYS A 28 -10.25 13.48 -9.94
C LYS A 28 -9.64 12.45 -9.00
N LYS A 29 -8.45 11.97 -9.33
CA LYS A 29 -7.68 11.10 -8.44
C LYS A 29 -7.36 12.02 -7.29
N THR A 30 -8.05 11.85 -6.18
CA THR A 30 -7.62 12.33 -4.87
C THR A 30 -6.38 11.53 -4.49
N SER A 31 -5.33 11.58 -5.33
CA SER A 31 -4.00 11.18 -4.92
C SER A 31 -3.54 12.32 -4.03
N THR A 32 -3.92 12.27 -2.76
CA THR A 32 -3.17 12.97 -1.72
C THR A 32 -1.79 12.33 -1.73
N THR A 33 -0.90 12.87 -2.56
CA THR A 33 0.50 12.49 -2.56
C THR A 33 1.03 12.95 -1.22
N VAL A 34 1.07 12.04 -0.25
CA VAL A 34 1.68 12.31 1.06
C VAL A 34 3.14 12.63 0.77
N LYS A 35 3.53 13.90 0.92
CA LYS A 35 4.94 14.28 0.94
C LYS A 35 5.52 13.68 2.21
N LEU A 36 6.21 12.55 2.07
CA LEU A 36 6.89 11.90 3.17
C LEU A 36 8.18 12.65 3.48
N ASN A 37 8.26 13.28 4.65
CA ASN A 37 9.48 13.89 5.15
C ASN A 37 10.28 12.88 5.96
N TYR A 38 11.00 12.02 5.25
CA TYR A 38 11.75 10.91 5.86
C TYR A 38 12.69 11.35 7.00
N PRO A 39 13.51 12.42 6.87
CA PRO A 39 14.37 12.87 7.97
C PRO A 39 13.64 13.14 9.29
N GLU A 40 12.50 13.83 9.24
CA GLU A 40 11.72 14.13 10.45
C GLU A 40 11.07 12.88 11.04
N GLU A 41 10.53 12.00 10.20
CA GLU A 41 9.94 10.75 10.66
C GLU A 41 10.99 9.82 11.30
N PHE A 42 12.19 9.72 10.72
CA PHE A 42 13.28 8.96 11.33
C PHE A 42 13.73 9.58 12.66
N LYS A 43 13.79 10.91 12.75
CA LYS A 43 14.09 11.59 14.01
C LYS A 43 13.04 11.27 15.09
N LYS A 44 11.74 11.33 14.75
CA LYS A 44 10.67 10.97 15.69
C LYS A 44 10.81 9.53 16.18
N ILE A 45 11.04 8.58 15.27
CA ILE A 45 11.26 7.17 15.63
C ILE A 45 12.48 7.03 16.55
N SER A 46 13.59 7.70 16.22
CA SER A 46 14.80 7.69 17.05
C SER A 46 14.54 8.26 18.45
N ASP A 47 13.90 9.43 18.53
CA ASP A 47 13.60 10.09 19.80
C ASP A 47 12.69 9.21 20.67
N GLU A 48 11.68 8.59 20.07
CA GLU A 48 10.75 7.65 20.74
C GLU A 48 11.49 6.44 21.32
N ILE A 49 12.33 5.77 20.52
CA ILE A 49 13.09 4.60 20.95
C ILE A 49 14.05 4.95 22.09
N MET A 50 14.73 6.10 22.00
CA MET A 50 15.72 6.53 22.99
C MET A 50 15.08 7.05 24.28
N THR A 51 13.86 7.61 24.22
CA THR A 51 13.18 8.17 25.39
C THR A 51 12.41 7.11 26.17
N ASN A 52 11.64 6.26 25.48
CA ASN A 52 10.73 5.32 26.14
C ASN A 52 11.34 3.93 26.34
N GLY A 53 12.32 3.53 25.54
CA GLY A 53 13.07 2.29 25.78
C GLY A 53 12.24 1.00 25.80
N THR A 54 10.99 1.02 25.30
CA THR A 54 10.02 -0.09 25.37
C THR A 54 10.59 -1.41 24.85
N ALA A 55 11.46 -1.36 23.83
CA ALA A 55 12.13 -2.54 23.30
C ALA A 55 13.02 -3.26 24.33
N TYR A 56 13.69 -2.51 25.21
CA TYR A 56 14.53 -3.07 26.27
C TYR A 56 13.68 -3.73 27.36
N GLU A 57 12.56 -3.11 27.72
CA GLU A 57 11.60 -3.67 28.68
C GLU A 57 10.97 -4.96 28.13
N ASN A 58 10.53 -4.94 26.87
CA ASN A 58 10.01 -6.10 26.16
C ASN A 58 11.05 -7.25 26.12
N LEU A 59 12.30 -6.94 25.81
CA LEU A 59 13.39 -7.91 25.88
C LEU A 59 13.58 -8.48 27.28
N GLY A 60 13.47 -7.65 28.32
CA GLY A 60 13.49 -8.05 29.73
C GLY A 60 12.36 -9.03 30.07
N GLN A 61 11.14 -8.75 29.63
CA GLN A 61 9.99 -9.63 29.84
C GLN A 61 10.20 -10.99 29.15
N LEU A 62 10.68 -10.98 27.90
CA LEU A 62 10.94 -12.22 27.15
C LEU A 62 12.09 -13.05 27.74
N THR A 63 13.15 -12.42 28.24
CA THR A 63 14.37 -13.13 28.69
C THR A 63 14.38 -13.48 30.17
N LYS A 64 13.88 -12.59 31.03
CA LYS A 64 13.84 -12.79 32.49
C LYS A 64 12.47 -13.25 32.98
N GLY A 65 11.39 -12.80 32.34
CA GLY A 65 10.03 -13.21 32.67
C GLY A 65 9.70 -14.59 32.12
N ILE A 66 9.77 -14.75 30.79
CA ILE A 66 9.46 -16.03 30.12
C ILE A 66 10.65 -16.98 30.18
N GLY A 67 11.85 -16.51 29.82
CA GLY A 67 13.06 -17.33 29.86
C GLY A 67 13.32 -18.11 28.55
N PRO A 68 13.91 -19.32 28.63
CA PRO A 68 14.21 -20.14 27.46
C PRO A 68 12.97 -20.47 26.64
N ARG A 69 13.04 -20.23 25.34
CA ARG A 69 11.89 -20.29 24.41
C ARG A 69 12.27 -21.01 23.12
N PHE A 70 12.83 -22.21 23.29
CA PHE A 70 13.10 -23.14 22.19
C PHE A 70 11.78 -23.63 21.59
N SER A 71 11.74 -23.78 20.27
CA SER A 71 10.54 -24.20 19.54
C SER A 71 9.96 -25.51 20.08
N GLY A 72 8.64 -25.57 20.21
CA GLY A 72 7.93 -26.76 20.72
C GLY A 72 7.96 -26.93 22.25
N THR A 73 8.59 -26.00 22.99
CA THR A 73 8.55 -25.99 24.46
C THR A 73 7.39 -25.13 24.98
N PRO A 74 6.97 -25.31 26.25
CA PRO A 74 5.99 -24.41 26.87
C PRO A 74 6.44 -22.94 26.91
N GLY A 75 7.76 -22.68 27.01
CA GLY A 75 8.32 -21.33 26.97
C GLY A 75 8.11 -20.63 25.62
N TYR A 76 8.15 -21.39 24.52
CA TYR A 76 7.81 -20.88 23.20
C TYR A 76 6.33 -20.45 23.13
N MET A 77 5.40 -21.29 23.57
CA MET A 77 3.97 -20.95 23.55
C MET A 77 3.67 -19.70 24.38
N LYS A 78 4.27 -19.57 25.57
CA LYS A 78 4.15 -18.36 26.40
C LYS A 78 4.68 -17.11 25.70
N ALA A 79 5.78 -17.23 24.94
CA ALA A 79 6.33 -16.11 24.19
C ALA A 79 5.44 -15.71 23.00
N VAL A 80 4.78 -16.67 22.35
CA VAL A 80 3.77 -16.40 21.31
C VAL A 80 2.57 -15.69 21.91
N ASP A 81 1.98 -16.23 22.98
CA ASP A 81 0.84 -15.61 23.67
C ASP A 81 1.17 -14.20 24.18
N TRP A 82 2.41 -13.96 24.60
CA TRP A 82 2.89 -12.64 24.98
C TRP A 82 2.97 -11.70 23.77
N ALA A 83 3.49 -12.17 22.63
CA ALA A 83 3.64 -11.37 21.42
C ALA A 83 2.30 -11.04 20.74
N GLU A 84 1.26 -11.85 20.92
CA GLU A 84 -0.08 -11.56 20.42
C GLU A 84 -0.81 -10.46 21.23
N LYS A 85 -0.43 -10.28 22.50
CA LYS A 85 -1.08 -9.35 23.43
C LYS A 85 -0.42 -7.98 23.52
N ASN A 86 0.86 -7.89 23.17
CA ASN A 86 1.63 -6.64 23.16
C ASN A 86 1.71 -6.07 21.76
#